data_AF-A0A353QVD7-F1
#
_entry.id   AF-A0A353QVD7-F1
#
_cell.length_a   1.000
_cell.length_b   1.000
_cell.length_c   1.000
_cell.angle_alpha   90.00
_cell.angle_beta   90.00
_cell.angle_gamma   90.00
#
_symmetry.space_group_name_H-M   'P 1'
#
loop_
_entity.id
_entity.type
_entity.pdbx_description
1 polymer ?
#
loop_
_entity_poly.entity_id
_entity_poly.type
_entity_poly.pdbx_seq_one_letter_code
_entity_poly.pdbx_strand_id
1 'polypeptide(L)'
;MFFVDLISWVILIYLSYFIVYNFVIIFNSSRGRLFDVTKKDYMSKFQQNLTVVIYSHNNSHKVKELIESLKKQDYEIYKYSINVLLDNCNEENTKLLEIIGGTKLWRISSEHPEAKPLGKFKALSWLFERILACENTNAFVFLNANSKIKSDFLQKVNTAVHYNPVIVGEILKKKNNFYNRILNFRNKLRNRVIKHGRFHSSLGNIIDSELLVIRQEILEKIKFKKTEYGYEEYEYSINLKNNEIPVLYSNEITVTKSTNETLKSIAIRDYERRYKSLITFRNNFPLLFSGSNLGVKELMFSLFYPSNTVFVFWNLILMFIVKSYPETYFSSLVSFKYLNCLLASKFLADGYSMFTIRCGFNDYKNAIALIFVSPVLYVKSMFKGFLKNSYSRPIRKNKKKIKAETLNYDKHTVDATITNGRKELPCKIEIIKTDEYSQAVFMFNNKRLTSSKQPRINYAVEELIGKLRSHGFALKVCANCGYFYMPESVVSQSDGEQGYCLYNNFKSASKEKEYSNIWDGCFNIIPHQTRNYILQQLGVENNKTKI
;
A
#
# COMPACT_ATOMS: atom_id res chain seq x y z
N MET A 1 -20.54 -11.67 42.62
CA MET A 1 -19.62 -12.82 42.45
C MET A 1 -19.61 -13.33 41.01
N PHE A 2 -20.76 -13.66 40.42
CA PHE A 2 -20.85 -14.17 39.03
C PHE A 2 -20.06 -13.35 37.97
N PHE A 3 -20.17 -12.02 38.01
CA PHE A 3 -19.44 -11.16 37.07
C PHE A 3 -17.92 -11.23 37.24
N VAL A 4 -17.44 -11.34 38.48
CA VAL A 4 -16.01 -11.49 38.80
C VAL A 4 -15.50 -12.84 38.30
N ASP A 5 -16.28 -13.91 38.48
CA ASP A 5 -15.95 -15.24 37.95
C ASP A 5 -15.86 -15.22 36.42
N LEU A 6 -16.85 -14.65 35.74
CA LEU A 6 -16.88 -14.57 34.27
C LEU A 6 -15.65 -13.83 33.72
N ILE A 7 -15.33 -12.66 34.27
CA ILE A 7 -14.14 -11.91 33.85
C ILE A 7 -12.86 -12.70 34.11
N SER A 8 -12.76 -13.35 35.27
CA SER A 8 -11.57 -14.13 35.64
C SER A 8 -11.34 -15.29 34.69
N TRP A 9 -12.41 -16.01 34.31
CA TRP A 9 -12.34 -17.07 33.29
C TRP A 9 -11.92 -16.55 31.93
N VAL A 10 -12.50 -15.44 31.46
CA VAL A 10 -12.13 -14.83 30.17
C VAL A 10 -10.65 -14.45 30.15
N ILE A 11 -10.14 -13.82 31.21
CA ILE A 11 -8.72 -13.45 31.32
C ILE A 11 -7.86 -14.71 31.35
N LEU A 12 -8.20 -15.73 32.14
CA LEU A 12 -7.42 -16.95 32.26
C LEU A 12 -7.30 -17.69 30.92
N ILE A 13 -8.42 -17.85 30.21
CA ILE A 13 -8.48 -18.49 28.89
C ILE A 13 -7.60 -17.71 27.91
N TYR A 14 -7.71 -16.38 27.90
CA TYR A 14 -6.92 -15.52 27.04
C TYR A 14 -5.41 -15.64 27.30
N LEU A 15 -4.98 -15.60 28.57
CA LEU A 15 -3.57 -15.73 28.95
C LEU A 15 -3.02 -17.13 28.61
N SER A 16 -3.81 -18.17 28.85
CA SER A 16 -3.44 -19.56 28.56
C SER A 16 -3.28 -19.78 27.05
N TYR A 17 -4.24 -19.30 26.26
CA TYR A 17 -4.16 -19.30 24.79
C TYR A 17 -2.89 -18.59 24.30
N PHE A 18 -2.58 -17.41 24.86
CA PHE A 18 -1.43 -16.64 24.45
C PHE A 18 -0.10 -17.36 24.71
N ILE A 19 0.03 -18.10 25.83
CA ILE A 19 1.23 -18.89 26.11
C ILE A 19 1.39 -20.01 25.08
N VAL A 20 0.33 -20.78 24.84
CA VAL A 20 0.35 -21.87 23.85
C VAL A 20 0.71 -21.32 22.47
N TYR A 21 0.05 -20.22 22.07
CA TYR A 21 0.33 -19.52 20.83
C TYR A 21 1.81 -19.11 20.75
N ASN A 22 2.36 -18.44 21.77
CA ASN A 22 3.76 -18.02 21.76
C ASN A 22 4.71 -19.21 21.67
N PHE A 23 4.43 -20.29 22.40
CA PHE A 23 5.25 -21.49 22.35
C PHE A 23 5.33 -22.06 20.93
N VAL A 24 4.18 -22.18 20.24
CA VAL A 24 4.11 -22.63 18.84
C VAL A 24 4.93 -21.71 17.93
N ILE A 25 4.80 -20.39 18.07
CA ILE A 25 5.56 -19.43 17.26
C ILE A 25 7.07 -19.53 17.52
N ILE A 26 7.49 -19.63 18.78
CA ILE A 26 8.93 -19.72 19.10
C ILE A 26 9.49 -21.04 18.57
N PHE A 27 8.76 -22.15 18.74
CA PHE A 27 9.14 -23.45 18.23
C PHE A 27 9.30 -23.45 16.70
N ASN A 28 8.30 -22.95 15.98
CA ASN A 28 8.36 -22.83 14.52
C ASN A 28 9.44 -21.85 14.07
N SER A 29 9.72 -20.80 14.84
CA SER A 29 10.84 -19.91 14.56
C SER A 29 12.20 -20.62 14.71
N SER A 30 12.32 -21.55 15.66
CA SER A 30 13.54 -22.33 15.86
C SER A 30 13.76 -23.31 14.71
N ARG A 31 12.71 -24.06 14.33
CA ARG A 31 12.73 -24.98 13.18
C ARG A 31 12.99 -24.26 11.86
N GLY A 32 12.29 -23.15 11.61
CA GLY A 32 12.47 -22.35 10.40
C GLY A 32 13.90 -21.85 10.23
N ARG A 33 14.60 -21.57 11.33
CA ARG A 33 16.01 -21.12 11.26
C ARG A 33 16.94 -22.24 10.82
N LEU A 34 16.70 -23.47 11.25
CA LEU A 34 17.46 -24.64 10.77
C LEU A 34 17.28 -24.79 9.26
N PHE A 35 16.04 -24.65 8.78
CA PHE A 35 15.71 -24.71 7.36
C PHE A 35 16.28 -23.54 6.54
N ASP A 36 16.29 -22.33 7.09
CA ASP A 36 16.86 -21.19 6.39
C ASP A 36 18.39 -21.29 6.32
N VAL A 37 19.05 -21.88 7.33
CA VAL A 37 20.49 -22.16 7.30
C VAL A 37 20.84 -23.18 6.22
N THR A 38 20.04 -24.23 6.02
CA THR A 38 20.30 -25.20 4.93
C THR A 38 20.04 -24.62 3.54
N LYS A 39 19.26 -23.55 3.42
CA LYS A 39 19.05 -22.81 2.17
C LYS A 39 20.14 -21.78 1.85
N LYS A 40 21.08 -21.50 2.76
CA LYS A 40 22.06 -20.40 2.61
C LYS A 40 23.10 -20.58 1.52
N ASP A 41 23.14 -21.73 0.86
CA ASP A 41 24.19 -22.05 -0.11
C ASP A 41 23.91 -21.55 -1.54
N TYR A 42 22.81 -20.83 -1.78
CA TYR A 42 22.46 -20.32 -3.10
C TYR A 42 22.11 -18.83 -3.10
N MET A 43 23.13 -18.00 -3.33
CA MET A 43 22.92 -16.66 -3.90
C MET A 43 22.26 -16.81 -5.27
N SER A 44 21.20 -16.04 -5.54
CA SER A 44 20.60 -16.02 -6.87
C SER A 44 21.66 -15.58 -7.88
N LYS A 45 22.06 -16.48 -8.79
CA LYS A 45 22.97 -16.14 -9.90
C LYS A 45 22.37 -15.09 -10.83
N PHE A 46 21.04 -14.96 -10.85
CA PHE A 46 20.31 -13.99 -11.66
C PHE A 46 20.07 -12.69 -10.88
N GLN A 47 20.52 -11.57 -11.45
CA GLN A 47 20.23 -10.22 -10.95
C GLN A 47 18.93 -9.69 -11.55
N GLN A 48 17.95 -9.46 -10.67
CA GLN A 48 16.67 -8.86 -10.99
C GLN A 48 16.78 -7.33 -11.13
N ASN A 49 15.90 -6.72 -11.91
CA ASN A 49 15.82 -5.26 -12.00
C ASN A 49 15.12 -4.70 -10.75
N LEU A 50 15.80 -3.84 -9.99
CA LEU A 50 15.29 -3.29 -8.73
C LEU A 50 15.00 -1.79 -8.86
N THR A 51 13.83 -1.33 -8.40
CA THR A 51 13.57 0.10 -8.23
C THR A 51 13.65 0.46 -6.75
N VAL A 52 14.61 1.30 -6.38
CA VAL A 52 14.73 1.82 -5.01
C VAL A 52 13.90 3.09 -4.88
N VAL A 53 12.89 3.08 -4.02
CA VAL A 53 12.03 4.22 -3.71
C VAL A 53 12.41 4.79 -2.34
N ILE A 54 12.94 6.01 -2.34
CA ILE A 54 13.33 6.73 -1.12
C ILE A 54 12.26 7.74 -0.78
N TYR A 55 11.60 7.58 0.37
CA TYR A 55 10.66 8.56 0.90
C TYR A 55 11.38 9.54 1.84
N SER A 56 11.25 10.83 1.58
CA SER A 56 11.74 11.91 2.43
C SER A 56 10.65 12.90 2.76
N HIS A 57 10.54 13.24 4.05
CA HIS A 57 9.68 14.30 4.55
C HIS A 57 10.50 15.27 5.38
N ASN A 58 10.51 16.56 5.01
CA ASN A 58 11.24 17.66 5.64
C ASN A 58 12.74 17.39 5.92
N ASN A 59 13.37 16.42 5.24
CA ASN A 59 14.72 15.94 5.56
C ASN A 59 15.52 15.61 4.28
N SER A 60 15.46 16.49 3.28
CA SER A 60 16.19 16.34 2.02
C SER A 60 17.71 16.18 2.21
N HIS A 61 18.31 16.83 3.22
CA HIS A 61 19.75 16.71 3.51
C HIS A 61 20.23 15.26 3.78
N LYS A 62 19.38 14.38 4.32
CA LYS A 62 19.75 12.97 4.60
C LYS A 62 19.72 12.09 3.37
N VAL A 63 18.97 12.50 2.33
CA VAL A 63 18.82 11.73 1.09
C VAL A 63 20.17 11.56 0.38
N LYS A 64 21.02 12.60 0.39
CA LYS A 64 22.33 12.58 -0.27
C LYS A 64 23.22 11.42 0.21
N GLU A 65 23.35 11.24 1.53
CA GLU A 65 24.17 10.15 2.11
C GLU A 65 23.66 8.76 1.68
N LEU A 66 22.34 8.60 1.61
CA LEU A 66 21.72 7.34 1.16
C LEU A 66 21.94 7.09 -0.33
N ILE A 67 21.80 8.12 -1.19
CA ILE A 67 22.06 7.96 -2.63
C ILE A 67 23.53 7.62 -2.89
N GLU A 68 24.46 8.29 -2.22
CA GLU A 68 25.89 7.98 -2.33
C GLU A 68 26.19 6.54 -1.89
N SER A 69 25.52 6.07 -0.84
CA SER A 69 25.62 4.67 -0.39
C SER A 69 25.01 3.68 -1.40
N LEU A 70 23.93 4.07 -2.08
CA LEU A 70 23.28 3.27 -3.13
C LEU A 70 24.10 3.20 -4.41
N LYS A 71 24.87 4.24 -4.74
CA LYS A 71 25.80 4.24 -5.88
C LYS A 71 27.03 3.37 -5.66
N LYS A 72 27.37 3.08 -4.40
CA LYS A 72 28.50 2.24 -3.98
C LYS A 72 28.05 0.80 -3.61
N GLN A 73 26.95 0.34 -4.18
CA GLN A 73 26.45 -1.02 -3.93
C GLN A 73 27.21 -2.03 -4.78
N ASP A 74 27.37 -3.22 -4.24
CA ASP A 74 27.91 -4.39 -4.94
C ASP A 74 26.82 -5.00 -5.85
N TYR A 75 26.31 -4.19 -6.79
CA TYR A 75 25.19 -4.52 -7.69
C TYR A 75 25.33 -3.74 -9.01
N GLU A 76 24.97 -4.35 -10.13
CA GLU A 76 25.14 -3.74 -11.45
C GLU A 76 24.31 -2.46 -11.60
N ILE A 77 24.94 -1.33 -11.97
CA ILE A 77 24.31 0.00 -12.00
C ILE A 77 23.08 0.05 -12.91
N TYR A 78 23.09 -0.67 -14.03
CA TYR A 78 21.95 -0.74 -14.96
C TYR A 78 20.83 -1.68 -14.51
N LYS A 79 21.05 -2.47 -13.45
CA LYS A 79 20.04 -3.39 -12.86
C LYS A 79 19.24 -2.72 -11.75
N TYR A 80 19.48 -1.45 -11.43
CA TYR A 80 18.61 -0.74 -10.50
C TYR A 80 18.42 0.73 -10.86
N SER A 81 17.29 1.26 -10.43
CA SER A 81 16.97 2.68 -10.55
C SER A 81 16.71 3.27 -9.16
N ILE A 82 17.01 4.56 -8.99
CA ILE A 82 16.75 5.28 -7.74
C ILE A 82 15.66 6.33 -8.01
N ASN A 83 14.55 6.21 -7.29
CA ASN A 83 13.42 7.13 -7.31
C ASN A 83 13.28 7.79 -5.94
N VAL A 84 13.45 9.10 -5.87
CA VAL A 84 13.36 9.87 -4.62
C VAL A 84 12.04 10.62 -4.60
N LEU A 85 11.21 10.35 -3.59
CA LEU A 85 9.96 11.04 -3.35
C LEU A 85 10.13 12.06 -2.22
N LEU A 86 9.99 13.33 -2.57
CA LEU A 86 10.06 14.45 -1.65
C LEU A 86 8.64 14.94 -1.33
N ASP A 87 8.21 14.73 -0.09
CA ASP A 87 6.94 15.22 0.46
C ASP A 87 7.23 16.45 1.34
N ASN A 88 6.79 17.62 0.90
CA ASN A 88 6.95 18.90 1.60
C ASN A 88 8.42 19.27 1.95
N CYS A 89 9.34 19.20 0.99
CA CYS A 89 10.76 19.56 1.21
C CYS A 89 11.14 20.89 0.54
N ASN A 90 11.79 21.80 1.27
CA ASN A 90 12.21 23.13 0.78
C ASN A 90 13.28 23.07 -0.32
N GLU A 91 13.21 24.04 -1.24
CA GLU A 91 13.88 24.05 -2.55
C GLU A 91 15.42 24.07 -2.52
N GLU A 92 16.06 24.70 -1.54
CA GLU A 92 17.53 24.91 -1.55
C GLU A 92 18.33 23.61 -1.53
N ASN A 93 17.90 22.62 -0.74
CA ASN A 93 18.57 21.32 -0.66
C ASN A 93 18.20 20.38 -1.82
N THR A 94 17.17 20.70 -2.61
CA THR A 94 16.70 19.83 -3.70
C THR A 94 17.47 20.03 -5.00
N LYS A 95 18.00 21.25 -5.25
CA LYS A 95 18.87 21.53 -6.42
C LYS A 95 20.14 20.69 -6.42
N LEU A 96 20.71 20.42 -5.23
CA LEU A 96 21.89 19.55 -5.08
C LEU A 96 21.60 18.08 -5.42
N LEU A 97 20.35 17.63 -5.33
CA LEU A 97 19.95 16.25 -5.65
C LEU A 97 19.83 16.03 -7.17
N GLU A 98 19.51 17.07 -7.94
CA GLU A 98 19.39 17.02 -9.41
C GLU A 98 20.75 16.83 -10.09
N ILE A 99 21.82 17.30 -9.44
CA ILE A 99 23.21 17.11 -9.91
C ILE A 99 23.65 15.64 -9.74
N ILE A 100 22.99 14.87 -8.88
CA ILE A 100 23.32 13.46 -8.63
C ILE A 100 22.71 12.60 -9.74
N GLY A 101 23.36 12.60 -10.91
CA GLY A 101 22.93 11.85 -12.10
C GLY A 101 22.58 10.39 -11.83
N GLY A 102 21.57 9.88 -12.53
CA GLY A 102 21.04 8.52 -12.37
C GLY A 102 19.91 8.34 -11.33
N THR A 103 19.41 9.44 -10.74
CA THR A 103 18.29 9.43 -9.78
C THR A 103 17.11 10.21 -10.33
N LYS A 104 15.90 9.64 -10.29
CA LYS A 104 14.66 10.34 -10.62
C LYS A 104 14.09 11.02 -9.38
N LEU A 105 13.85 12.33 -9.45
CA LEU A 105 13.29 13.11 -8.36
C LEU A 105 11.79 13.35 -8.60
N TRP A 106 10.99 13.09 -7.56
CA TRP A 106 9.55 13.26 -7.57
C TRP A 106 9.16 14.21 -6.45
N ARG A 107 8.56 15.34 -6.79
CA ARG A 107 8.15 16.36 -5.83
C ARG A 107 6.64 16.34 -5.67
N ILE A 108 6.19 16.22 -4.44
CA ILE A 108 4.82 16.45 -4.04
C ILE A 108 4.85 17.81 -3.32
N SER A 109 4.76 18.88 -4.09
CA SER A 109 4.58 20.23 -3.55
C SER A 109 3.10 20.44 -3.31
N SER A 110 2.70 20.67 -2.06
CA SER A 110 1.48 21.43 -1.83
C SER A 110 1.80 22.88 -2.17
N GLU A 111 0.99 23.52 -3.01
CA GLU A 111 1.10 24.95 -3.35
C GLU A 111 1.00 25.88 -2.11
N HIS A 112 0.73 25.30 -0.94
CA HIS A 112 0.74 25.96 0.35
C HIS A 112 1.78 25.30 1.29
N PRO A 113 2.78 26.07 1.79
CA PRO A 113 3.75 25.61 2.79
C PRO A 113 3.11 25.11 4.10
N GLU A 114 1.88 25.55 4.38
CA GLU A 114 1.10 25.18 5.56
C GLU A 114 0.18 23.97 5.36
N ALA A 115 0.14 23.40 4.15
CA ALA A 115 -0.68 22.23 3.92
C ALA A 115 -0.13 21.01 4.67
N LYS A 116 -1.05 20.25 5.25
CA LYS A 116 -0.76 18.99 5.92
C LYS A 116 -0.04 18.05 4.94
N PRO A 117 1.02 17.32 5.38
CA PRO A 117 1.73 16.36 4.51
C PRO A 117 0.75 15.37 3.88
N LEU A 118 1.07 14.91 2.66
CA LEU A 118 0.22 13.97 1.93
C LEU A 118 0.17 12.60 2.63
N GLY A 119 1.27 12.25 3.29
CA GLY A 119 1.43 11.01 4.02
C GLY A 119 2.06 9.91 3.17
N LYS A 120 2.93 9.11 3.80
CA LYS A 120 3.81 8.17 3.11
C LYS A 120 3.08 7.23 2.15
N PHE A 121 2.03 6.54 2.58
CA PHE A 121 1.34 5.56 1.72
C PHE A 121 0.58 6.22 0.57
N LYS A 122 0.01 7.41 0.79
CA LYS A 122 -0.65 8.20 -0.26
C LYS A 122 0.37 8.73 -1.27
N ALA A 123 1.52 9.20 -0.80
CA ALA A 123 2.65 9.63 -1.62
C ALA A 123 3.21 8.47 -2.46
N LEU A 124 3.41 7.31 -1.86
CA LEU A 124 3.81 6.10 -2.57
C LEU A 124 2.76 5.73 -3.62
N SER A 125 1.47 5.72 -3.28
CA SER A 125 0.39 5.45 -4.25
C SER A 125 0.42 6.42 -5.45
N TRP A 126 0.66 7.71 -5.22
CA TRP A 126 0.78 8.71 -6.28
C TRP A 126 1.97 8.45 -7.21
N LEU A 127 3.10 8.02 -6.65
CA LEU A 127 4.29 7.67 -7.41
C LEU A 127 4.05 6.40 -8.25
N PHE A 128 3.41 5.39 -7.67
CA PHE A 128 3.15 4.12 -8.36
C PHE A 128 2.30 4.26 -9.60
N GLU A 129 1.31 5.15 -9.61
CA GLU A 129 0.51 5.42 -10.81
C GLU A 129 1.35 5.92 -12.00
N ARG A 130 2.56 6.45 -11.76
CA ARG A 130 3.45 7.01 -12.78
C ARG A 130 4.56 6.05 -13.20
N ILE A 131 5.13 5.30 -12.25
CA ILE A 131 6.31 4.48 -12.53
C ILE A 131 5.98 3.02 -12.86
N LEU A 132 4.84 2.50 -12.40
CA LEU A 132 4.54 1.08 -12.47
C LEU A 132 4.36 0.57 -13.91
N ALA A 133 3.85 1.41 -14.83
CA ALA A 133 3.71 1.06 -16.25
C ALA A 133 4.96 1.37 -17.09
N CYS A 134 5.90 2.16 -16.56
CA CYS A 134 7.00 2.75 -17.33
C CYS A 134 8.36 2.13 -16.98
N GLU A 135 8.51 1.49 -15.83
CA GLU A 135 9.77 0.89 -15.40
C GLU A 135 9.78 -0.62 -15.65
N ASN A 136 10.84 -1.10 -16.32
CA ASN A 136 11.09 -2.54 -16.48
C ASN A 136 11.71 -3.09 -15.19
N THR A 137 10.88 -3.24 -14.15
CA THR A 137 11.30 -3.57 -12.79
C THR A 137 10.72 -4.90 -12.33
N ASN A 138 11.48 -5.67 -11.56
CA ASN A 138 11.00 -6.90 -10.94
C ASN A 138 10.51 -6.65 -9.50
N ALA A 139 11.18 -5.76 -8.76
CA ALA A 139 10.78 -5.43 -7.39
C ALA A 139 11.11 -4.00 -6.97
N PHE A 140 10.30 -3.47 -6.07
CA PHE A 140 10.44 -2.16 -5.46
C PHE A 140 11.00 -2.28 -4.04
N VAL A 141 12.00 -1.46 -3.72
CA VAL A 141 12.68 -1.40 -2.42
C VAL A 141 12.36 -0.06 -1.77
N PHE A 142 11.57 -0.06 -0.70
CA PHE A 142 11.17 1.15 0.03
C PHE A 142 12.11 1.45 1.18
N LEU A 143 12.68 2.66 1.15
CA LEU A 143 13.57 3.17 2.19
C LEU A 143 13.13 4.56 2.65
N ASN A 144 13.44 4.90 3.91
CA ASN A 144 13.37 6.29 4.37
C ASN A 144 14.70 7.00 4.09
N ALA A 145 14.65 8.31 3.85
CA ALA A 145 15.82 9.15 3.60
C ALA A 145 16.93 9.06 4.68
N ASN A 146 16.61 8.71 5.93
CA ASN A 146 17.57 8.60 7.03
C ASN A 146 18.17 7.20 7.23
N SER A 147 18.03 6.33 6.23
CA SER A 147 18.52 4.96 6.25
C SER A 147 20.02 4.92 5.93
N LYS A 148 20.77 4.08 6.64
CA LYS A 148 22.16 3.72 6.29
C LYS A 148 22.23 2.25 5.92
N ILE A 149 22.82 1.96 4.78
CA ILE A 149 22.90 0.61 4.20
C ILE A 149 24.37 0.17 4.06
N LYS A 150 24.59 -1.14 3.95
CA LYS A 150 25.90 -1.73 3.63
C LYS A 150 26.07 -1.84 2.12
N SER A 151 27.30 -2.06 1.61
CA SER A 151 27.57 -2.20 0.17
C SER A 151 26.86 -3.42 -0.44
N ASP A 152 26.70 -4.49 0.34
CA ASP A 152 26.04 -5.74 -0.07
C ASP A 152 24.50 -5.73 0.04
N PHE A 153 23.89 -4.57 0.29
CA PHE A 153 22.46 -4.48 0.61
C PHE A 153 21.57 -4.88 -0.57
N LEU A 154 21.81 -4.36 -1.78
CA LEU A 154 20.99 -4.71 -2.96
C LEU A 154 21.14 -6.18 -3.37
N GLN A 155 22.33 -6.77 -3.22
CA GLN A 155 22.56 -8.19 -3.50
C GLN A 155 21.73 -9.10 -2.58
N LYS A 156 21.64 -8.75 -1.29
CA LYS A 156 20.78 -9.46 -0.32
C LYS A 156 19.31 -9.28 -0.62
N VAL A 157 18.91 -8.09 -1.05
CA VAL A 157 17.54 -7.82 -1.52
C VAL A 157 17.21 -8.70 -2.71
N ASN A 158 18.06 -8.74 -3.75
CA ASN A 158 17.88 -9.58 -4.93
C ASN A 158 17.67 -11.06 -4.55
N THR A 159 18.52 -11.58 -3.67
CA THR A 159 18.39 -12.98 -3.21
C THR A 159 17.06 -13.21 -2.49
N ALA A 160 16.65 -12.33 -1.58
CA ALA A 160 15.41 -12.51 -0.83
C ALA A 160 14.16 -12.42 -1.73
N VAL A 161 14.15 -11.46 -2.67
CA VAL A 161 13.05 -11.24 -3.62
C VAL A 161 12.86 -12.41 -4.54
N HIS A 162 13.95 -13.10 -4.91
CA HIS A 162 13.88 -14.30 -5.73
C HIS A 162 13.00 -15.39 -5.09
N TYR A 163 13.06 -15.55 -3.76
CA TYR A 163 12.29 -16.57 -3.05
C TYR A 163 10.91 -16.12 -2.58
N ASN A 164 10.76 -14.85 -2.19
CA ASN A 164 9.53 -14.36 -1.57
C ASN A 164 9.06 -13.03 -2.18
N PRO A 165 7.74 -12.84 -2.38
CA PRO A 165 7.21 -11.69 -3.08
C PRO A 165 7.17 -10.40 -2.25
N VAL A 166 7.07 -10.53 -0.93
CA VAL A 166 7.05 -9.39 0.02
C VAL A 166 8.01 -9.67 1.17
N ILE A 167 8.94 -8.75 1.41
CA ILE A 167 9.97 -8.89 2.44
C ILE A 167 10.01 -7.66 3.32
N VAL A 168 10.12 -7.88 4.62
CA VAL A 168 10.39 -6.87 5.64
C VAL A 168 11.79 -7.11 6.19
N GLY A 169 12.64 -6.08 6.17
CA GLY A 169 14.00 -6.19 6.66
C GLY A 169 14.16 -5.88 8.15
N GLU A 170 15.41 -5.91 8.62
CA GLU A 170 15.80 -5.56 9.98
C GLU A 170 16.22 -4.10 10.10
N ILE A 171 15.71 -3.41 11.13
CA ILE A 171 16.03 -2.00 11.41
C ILE A 171 16.81 -1.93 12.71
N LEU A 172 18.04 -1.44 12.63
CA LEU A 172 18.96 -1.27 13.74
C LEU A 172 19.18 0.21 14.06
N LYS A 173 19.23 0.55 15.34
CA LYS A 173 19.64 1.89 15.82
C LYS A 173 21.10 1.85 16.27
N LYS A 174 21.84 2.95 16.16
CA LYS A 174 23.20 3.04 16.74
C LYS A 174 23.17 2.71 18.25
N LYS A 175 24.03 1.81 18.70
CA LYS A 175 24.04 1.26 20.09
C LYS A 175 24.66 2.20 21.14
N ASN A 176 24.82 3.49 20.83
CA ASN A 176 25.52 4.45 21.68
C ASN A 176 24.69 4.84 22.92
N ASN A 177 23.36 4.75 22.83
CA ASN A 177 22.43 5.12 23.90
C ASN A 177 21.75 3.87 24.50
N PHE A 178 21.58 3.84 25.83
CA PHE A 178 20.85 2.82 26.58
C PHE A 178 19.48 2.49 25.97
N TYR A 179 18.66 3.49 25.67
CA TYR A 179 17.33 3.28 25.08
C TYR A 179 17.39 2.66 23.68
N ASN A 180 18.41 3.00 22.88
CA ASN A 180 18.63 2.36 21.58
C ASN A 180 19.00 0.89 21.74
N ARG A 181 19.82 0.52 22.75
CA ARG A 181 20.19 -0.87 23.04
C ARG A 181 18.95 -1.69 23.40
N ILE A 182 18.11 -1.18 24.31
CA ILE A 182 16.85 -1.81 24.70
C ILE A 182 15.90 -1.95 23.50
N LEU A 183 15.72 -0.89 22.71
CA LEU A 183 14.83 -0.93 21.54
C LEU A 183 15.32 -1.92 20.48
N ASN A 184 16.63 -1.97 20.22
CA ASN A 184 17.22 -2.94 19.30
C ASN A 184 16.98 -4.38 19.78
N PHE A 185 17.20 -4.65 21.07
CA PHE A 185 16.93 -5.97 21.65
C PHE A 185 15.45 -6.36 21.51
N ARG A 186 14.53 -5.44 21.82
CA ARG A 186 13.09 -5.65 21.64
C ARG A 186 12.71 -5.92 20.18
N ASN A 187 13.30 -5.19 19.24
CA ASN A 187 13.08 -5.41 17.81
C ASN A 187 13.67 -6.75 17.34
N LYS A 188 14.84 -7.14 17.88
CA LYS A 188 15.49 -8.43 17.61
C LYS A 188 14.56 -9.59 18.00
N LEU A 189 14.01 -9.57 19.22
CA LEU A 189 13.03 -10.58 19.67
C LEU A 189 11.79 -10.59 18.76
N ARG A 190 11.17 -9.44 18.55
CA ARG A 190 9.95 -9.33 17.72
C ARG A 190 10.17 -9.84 16.30
N ASN A 191 11.28 -9.46 15.67
CA ASN A 191 11.48 -9.77 14.26
C ASN A 191 12.02 -11.21 14.08
N ARG A 192 13.06 -11.59 14.82
CA ARG A 192 13.74 -12.89 14.66
C ARG A 192 13.06 -14.06 15.36
N VAL A 193 12.07 -13.80 16.22
CA VAL A 193 11.24 -14.84 16.83
C VAL A 193 9.82 -14.72 16.33
N ILE A 194 9.14 -13.59 16.57
CA ILE A 194 7.70 -13.48 16.31
C ILE A 194 7.41 -13.43 14.80
N LYS A 195 7.98 -12.48 14.05
CA LYS A 195 7.72 -12.39 12.60
C LYS A 195 8.22 -13.61 11.85
N HIS A 196 9.41 -14.08 12.21
CA HIS A 196 10.01 -15.28 11.64
C HIS A 196 9.18 -16.54 11.92
N GLY A 197 8.78 -16.77 13.18
CA GLY A 197 7.94 -17.90 13.56
C GLY A 197 6.55 -17.86 12.94
N ARG A 198 5.95 -16.67 12.80
CA ARG A 198 4.68 -16.48 12.08
C ARG A 198 4.80 -16.88 10.60
N PHE A 199 5.86 -16.46 9.92
CA PHE A 199 6.10 -16.83 8.53
C PHE A 199 6.20 -18.36 8.35
N HIS A 200 7.00 -19.02 9.19
CA HIS A 200 7.14 -20.49 9.18
C HIS A 200 5.92 -21.25 9.74
N SER A 201 4.93 -20.53 10.28
CA SER A 201 3.61 -21.07 10.66
C SER A 201 2.53 -20.74 9.63
N SER A 202 2.90 -20.21 8.46
CA SER A 202 1.98 -19.71 7.41
C SER A 202 0.98 -18.64 7.88
N LEU A 203 1.30 -17.93 8.97
CA LEU A 203 0.51 -16.83 9.51
C LEU A 203 0.87 -15.50 8.85
N GLY A 204 -0.06 -14.53 8.92
CA GLY A 204 0.17 -13.19 8.37
C GLY A 204 1.24 -12.43 9.15
N ASN A 205 1.94 -11.49 8.50
CA ASN A 205 2.91 -10.62 9.16
C ASN A 205 2.59 -9.16 8.85
N ILE A 206 2.78 -8.30 9.86
CA ILE A 206 2.64 -6.85 9.68
C ILE A 206 3.86 -6.32 8.93
N ILE A 207 3.61 -5.68 7.79
CA ILE A 207 4.63 -4.98 7.02
C ILE A 207 5.16 -3.78 7.79
N ASP A 208 6.44 -3.49 7.63
CA ASP A 208 7.07 -2.30 8.23
C ASP A 208 7.43 -1.35 7.09
N SER A 209 6.76 -0.20 7.03
CA SER A 209 6.99 0.74 5.94
C SER A 209 8.42 1.29 5.91
N GLU A 210 9.19 1.24 7.01
CA GLU A 210 10.56 1.79 7.05
C GLU A 210 11.57 1.03 6.19
N LEU A 211 11.35 -0.28 5.98
CA LEU A 211 12.16 -1.15 5.13
C LEU A 211 11.30 -2.30 4.61
N LEU A 212 10.82 -2.11 3.38
CA LEU A 212 9.86 -3.00 2.73
C LEU A 212 10.34 -3.28 1.31
N VAL A 213 10.24 -4.52 0.87
CA VAL A 213 10.51 -4.90 -0.51
C VAL A 213 9.31 -5.66 -1.05
N ILE A 214 8.83 -5.28 -2.23
CA ILE A 214 7.64 -5.88 -2.84
C ILE A 214 7.90 -6.09 -4.33
N ARG A 215 7.62 -7.29 -4.85
CA ARG A 215 7.65 -7.56 -6.29
C ARG A 215 6.60 -6.72 -7.03
N GLN A 216 6.93 -6.30 -8.23
CA GLN A 216 6.04 -5.47 -9.06
C GLN A 216 4.65 -6.12 -9.26
N GLU A 217 4.62 -7.43 -9.54
CA GLU A 217 3.39 -8.22 -9.71
C GLU A 217 2.41 -8.11 -8.52
N ILE A 218 2.92 -7.92 -7.29
CA ILE A 218 2.08 -7.76 -6.11
C ILE A 218 1.49 -6.35 -6.04
N LEU A 219 2.25 -5.33 -6.41
CA LEU A 219 1.76 -3.94 -6.42
C LEU A 219 0.74 -3.69 -7.53
N GLU A 220 0.84 -4.43 -8.63
CA GLU A 220 -0.16 -4.45 -9.71
C GLU A 220 -1.50 -5.02 -9.23
N LYS A 221 -1.45 -6.11 -8.45
CA LYS A 221 -2.64 -6.78 -7.89
C LYS A 221 -3.22 -6.03 -6.69
N ILE A 222 -2.36 -5.54 -5.80
CA ILE A 222 -2.73 -4.95 -4.51
C ILE A 222 -2.09 -3.58 -4.37
N LYS A 223 -2.84 -2.56 -4.79
CA LYS A 223 -2.41 -1.17 -4.74
C LYS A 223 -2.44 -0.63 -3.30
N PHE A 224 -1.55 0.31 -3.01
CA PHE A 224 -1.62 1.10 -1.78
C PHE A 224 -2.90 1.95 -1.79
N LYS A 225 -3.51 2.14 -0.61
CA LYS A 225 -4.66 3.03 -0.47
C LYS A 225 -4.22 4.49 -0.62
N LYS A 226 -5.08 5.30 -1.23
CA LYS A 226 -4.90 6.76 -1.40
C LYS A 226 -5.23 7.59 -0.15
N THR A 227 -5.49 6.92 0.97
CA THR A 227 -5.93 7.56 2.22
C THR A 227 -4.78 7.74 3.20
N GLU A 228 -4.87 8.77 4.04
CA GLU A 228 -3.92 9.03 5.12
C GLU A 228 -4.64 9.10 6.47
N TYR A 229 -4.69 7.96 7.13
CA TYR A 229 -5.19 7.75 8.47
C TYR A 229 -4.11 7.23 9.44
N GLY A 230 -2.93 6.87 8.92
CA GLY A 230 -1.74 6.50 9.70
C GLY A 230 -1.64 5.02 10.07
N TYR A 231 -2.57 4.18 9.60
CA TYR A 231 -2.62 2.73 9.85
C TYR A 231 -2.61 1.90 8.55
N GLU A 232 -2.20 2.49 7.44
CA GLU A 232 -2.21 1.87 6.11
C GLU A 232 -1.33 0.63 6.05
N GLU A 233 -0.20 0.60 6.78
CA GLU A 233 0.67 -0.58 6.81
C GLU A 233 -0.06 -1.81 7.38
N TYR A 234 -0.92 -1.61 8.39
CA TYR A 234 -1.69 -2.68 9.02
C TYR A 234 -2.81 -3.15 8.09
N GLU A 235 -3.52 -2.22 7.45
CA GLU A 235 -4.56 -2.57 6.48
C GLU A 235 -3.99 -3.27 5.24
N TYR A 236 -2.85 -2.80 4.75
CA TYR A 236 -2.16 -3.45 3.64
C TYR A 236 -1.71 -4.87 4.02
N SER A 237 -1.24 -5.07 5.26
CA SER A 237 -0.89 -6.41 5.78
C SER A 237 -2.09 -7.35 5.83
N ILE A 238 -3.27 -6.86 6.24
CA ILE A 238 -4.51 -7.63 6.21
C ILE A 238 -4.87 -7.99 4.76
N ASN A 239 -4.74 -7.05 3.82
CA ASN A 239 -5.06 -7.29 2.43
C ASN A 239 -4.11 -8.30 1.78
N LEU A 240 -2.81 -8.24 2.07
CA LEU A 240 -1.83 -9.24 1.66
C LEU A 240 -2.22 -10.63 2.15
N LYS A 241 -2.58 -10.77 3.43
CA LYS A 241 -2.98 -12.07 3.98
C LYS A 241 -4.32 -12.56 3.41
N ASN A 242 -5.26 -11.66 3.11
CA ASN A 242 -6.54 -12.00 2.49
C ASN A 242 -6.36 -12.54 1.06
N ASN A 243 -5.30 -12.14 0.36
CA ASN A 243 -4.91 -12.65 -0.95
C ASN A 243 -3.83 -13.75 -0.86
N GLU A 244 -3.60 -14.32 0.32
CA GLU A 244 -2.66 -15.42 0.57
C GLU A 244 -1.20 -15.12 0.21
N ILE A 245 -0.82 -13.84 0.16
CA ILE A 245 0.56 -13.43 -0.14
C ILE A 245 1.38 -13.46 1.16
N PRO A 246 2.43 -14.30 1.24
CA PRO A 246 3.25 -14.40 2.43
C PRO A 246 4.18 -13.18 2.56
N VAL A 247 4.42 -12.76 3.80
CA VAL A 247 5.33 -11.67 4.13
C VAL A 247 6.51 -12.22 4.93
N LEU A 248 7.67 -12.31 4.27
CA LEU A 248 8.91 -12.80 4.86
C LEU A 248 9.53 -11.71 5.73
N TYR A 249 10.07 -12.10 6.89
CA TYR A 249 11.06 -11.28 7.58
C TYR A 249 12.47 -11.79 7.25
N SER A 250 13.35 -10.89 6.78
CA SER A 250 14.77 -11.19 6.55
C SER A 250 15.66 -10.40 7.51
N ASN A 251 16.55 -11.10 8.21
CA ASN A 251 17.59 -10.49 9.06
C ASN A 251 18.84 -10.09 8.25
N GLU A 252 18.94 -10.47 6.98
CA GLU A 252 20.09 -10.16 6.13
C GLU A 252 19.96 -8.78 5.52
N ILE A 253 18.74 -8.40 5.12
CA ILE A 253 18.41 -7.06 4.64
C ILE A 253 18.30 -6.14 5.86
N THR A 254 19.37 -5.40 6.13
CA THR A 254 19.46 -4.55 7.32
C THR A 254 19.67 -3.09 6.98
N VAL A 255 18.92 -2.21 7.66
CA VAL A 255 19.12 -0.76 7.65
C VAL A 255 19.52 -0.27 9.04
N THR A 256 20.52 0.61 9.10
CA THR A 256 20.92 1.29 10.34
C THR A 256 20.40 2.73 10.38
N LYS A 257 19.93 3.18 11.54
CA LYS A 257 19.48 4.55 11.80
C LYS A 257 20.33 5.23 12.87
N SER A 258 20.68 6.48 12.64
CA SER A 258 21.50 7.32 13.53
C SER A 258 20.72 8.02 14.64
N THR A 259 19.40 7.91 14.67
CA THR A 259 18.55 8.59 15.66
C THR A 259 18.79 8.07 17.08
N ASN A 260 18.94 8.98 18.04
CA ASN A 260 18.97 8.66 19.46
C ASN A 260 17.54 8.64 20.02
N GLU A 261 17.11 7.48 20.52
CA GLU A 261 15.80 7.34 21.13
C GLU A 261 15.82 7.76 22.59
N THR A 262 14.69 8.28 23.05
CA THR A 262 14.43 8.59 24.45
C THR A 262 13.27 7.73 24.94
N LEU A 263 13.10 7.64 26.26
CA LEU A 263 11.91 7.01 26.84
C LEU A 263 10.60 7.61 26.28
N LYS A 264 10.59 8.93 26.05
CA LYS A 264 9.43 9.66 25.49
C LYS A 264 9.14 9.22 24.05
N SER A 265 10.15 9.14 23.19
CA SER A 265 9.96 8.74 21.78
C SER A 265 9.51 7.27 21.66
N ILE A 266 10.07 6.38 22.49
CA ILE A 266 9.64 4.96 22.53
C ILE A 266 8.18 4.85 22.99
N ALA A 267 7.79 5.57 24.05
CA ALA A 267 6.41 5.56 24.54
C ALA A 267 5.41 6.08 23.48
N ILE A 268 5.78 7.11 22.71
CA ILE A 268 4.95 7.62 21.61
C ILE A 268 4.77 6.55 20.52
N ARG A 269 5.84 5.87 20.12
CA ARG A 269 5.77 4.80 19.11
C ARG A 269 4.92 3.62 19.57
N ASP A 270 5.01 3.26 20.84
CA ASP A 270 4.20 2.18 21.41
C ASP A 270 2.72 2.55 21.48
N TYR A 271 2.41 3.81 21.79
CA TYR A 271 1.05 4.34 21.70
C TYR A 271 0.53 4.29 20.26
N GLU A 272 1.29 4.82 19.30
CA GLU A 272 0.90 4.83 17.89
C GLU A 272 0.66 3.42 17.36
N ARG A 273 1.50 2.45 17.76
CA ARG A 273 1.30 1.03 17.39
C ARG A 273 -0.04 0.48 17.88
N ARG A 274 -0.41 0.74 19.14
CA ARG A 274 -1.70 0.29 19.70
C ARG A 274 -2.88 0.99 19.06
N TYR A 275 -2.76 2.29 18.82
CA TYR A 275 -3.79 3.08 18.16
C TYR A 275 -4.05 2.57 16.74
N LYS A 276 -2.99 2.33 15.96
CA LYS A 276 -3.08 1.71 14.63
C LYS A 276 -3.76 0.34 14.71
N SER A 277 -3.30 -0.52 15.61
CA SER A 277 -3.87 -1.85 15.85
C SER A 277 -5.38 -1.80 16.13
N LEU A 278 -5.80 -0.88 17.00
CA LEU A 278 -7.19 -0.71 17.40
C LEU A 278 -8.07 -0.22 16.24
N ILE A 279 -7.62 0.78 15.49
CA ILE A 279 -8.40 1.30 14.37
C ILE A 279 -8.47 0.28 13.24
N THR A 280 -7.35 -0.35 12.88
CA THR A 280 -7.34 -1.39 11.86
C THR A 280 -8.33 -2.50 12.22
N PHE A 281 -8.30 -3.00 13.46
CA PHE A 281 -9.25 -4.02 13.88
C PHE A 281 -10.70 -3.53 13.78
N ARG A 282 -11.00 -2.33 14.28
CA ARG A 282 -12.35 -1.76 14.21
C ARG A 282 -12.85 -1.62 12.78
N ASN A 283 -11.99 -1.13 11.87
CA ASN A 283 -12.34 -0.92 10.47
C ASN A 283 -12.58 -2.23 9.73
N ASN A 284 -11.84 -3.29 10.11
CA ASN A 284 -11.91 -4.60 9.48
C ASN A 284 -12.81 -5.58 10.26
N PHE A 285 -13.48 -5.12 11.33
CA PHE A 285 -14.32 -5.96 12.19
C PHE A 285 -15.36 -6.81 11.42
N PRO A 286 -16.03 -6.32 10.37
CA PRO A 286 -16.94 -7.15 9.57
C PRO A 286 -16.28 -8.38 8.94
N LEU A 287 -14.96 -8.36 8.68
CA LEU A 287 -14.25 -9.50 8.12
C LEU A 287 -14.21 -10.71 9.07
N LEU A 288 -14.43 -10.53 10.37
CA LEU A 288 -14.49 -11.64 11.32
C LEU A 288 -15.72 -12.54 11.08
N PHE A 289 -16.81 -11.95 10.61
CA PHE A 289 -18.08 -12.62 10.36
C PHE A 289 -18.28 -12.99 8.88
N SER A 290 -17.43 -12.48 7.98
CA SER A 290 -17.42 -12.96 6.60
C SER A 290 -16.72 -14.33 6.50
N GLY A 291 -16.91 -15.01 5.36
CA GLY A 291 -16.18 -16.23 4.98
C GLY A 291 -14.69 -16.00 4.69
N SER A 292 -14.06 -14.99 5.31
CA SER A 292 -12.65 -14.69 5.14
C SER A 292 -11.76 -15.81 5.69
N ASN A 293 -10.56 -15.92 5.12
CA ASN A 293 -9.56 -16.92 5.50
C ASN A 293 -9.24 -16.84 7.01
N LEU A 294 -9.16 -17.99 7.68
CA LEU A 294 -8.79 -18.12 9.10
C LEU A 294 -7.51 -17.35 9.45
N GLY A 295 -6.54 -17.30 8.54
CA GLY A 295 -5.30 -16.56 8.74
C GLY A 295 -5.48 -15.03 8.81
N VAL A 296 -6.53 -14.48 8.20
CA VAL A 296 -6.89 -13.05 8.34
C VAL A 296 -7.47 -12.79 9.73
N LYS A 297 -8.36 -13.67 10.19
CA LYS A 297 -8.96 -13.58 11.54
C LYS A 297 -7.87 -13.68 12.62
N GLU A 298 -6.94 -14.63 12.47
CA GLU A 298 -5.76 -14.74 13.33
C GLU A 298 -4.93 -13.46 13.34
N LEU A 299 -4.60 -12.92 12.16
CA LEU A 299 -3.82 -11.68 12.07
C LEU A 299 -4.52 -10.53 12.79
N MET A 300 -5.84 -10.40 12.65
CA MET A 300 -6.64 -9.40 13.35
C MET A 300 -6.59 -9.56 14.87
N PHE A 301 -6.76 -10.78 15.41
CA PHE A 301 -6.65 -11.02 16.85
C PHE A 301 -5.23 -10.78 17.37
N SER A 302 -4.21 -11.10 16.56
CA SER A 302 -2.80 -10.89 16.93
C SER A 302 -2.42 -9.43 17.14
N LEU A 303 -3.25 -8.48 16.68
CA LEU A 303 -3.08 -7.05 16.91
C LEU A 303 -3.23 -6.65 18.40
N PHE A 304 -3.91 -7.48 19.21
CA PHE A 304 -4.17 -7.21 20.64
C PHE A 304 -3.44 -8.12 21.60
N TYR A 305 -2.59 -9.01 21.11
CA TYR A 305 -1.83 -9.90 21.98
C TYR A 305 -1.09 -9.12 23.07
N PRO A 306 -1.14 -9.60 24.34
CA PRO A 306 -0.72 -8.81 25.47
C PRO A 306 0.80 -8.64 25.43
N SER A 307 1.26 -7.46 25.84
CA SER A 307 2.69 -7.28 26.12
C SER A 307 3.08 -8.06 27.36
N ASN A 308 4.38 -8.29 27.56
CA ASN A 308 4.89 -8.93 28.77
C ASN A 308 4.41 -8.25 30.06
N THR A 309 4.33 -6.92 30.07
CA THR A 309 3.78 -6.14 31.20
C THR A 309 2.30 -6.43 31.42
N VAL A 310 1.50 -6.43 30.36
CA VAL A 310 0.05 -6.67 30.44
C VAL A 310 -0.23 -8.10 30.90
N PHE A 311 0.54 -9.07 30.42
CA PHE A 311 0.44 -10.46 30.85
C PHE A 311 0.69 -10.60 32.36
N VAL A 312 1.81 -10.06 32.86
CA VAL A 312 2.16 -10.11 34.28
C VAL A 312 1.08 -9.42 35.11
N PHE A 313 0.64 -8.23 34.68
CA PHE A 313 -0.40 -7.47 35.38
C PHE A 313 -1.73 -8.24 35.50
N TRP A 314 -2.23 -8.82 34.41
CA TRP A 314 -3.46 -9.61 34.44
C TRP A 314 -3.32 -10.88 35.27
N ASN A 315 -2.16 -11.55 35.22
CA ASN A 315 -1.90 -12.71 36.06
C ASN A 315 -1.88 -12.35 37.56
N LEU A 316 -1.29 -11.20 37.93
CA LEU A 316 -1.33 -10.68 39.29
C LEU A 316 -2.75 -10.31 39.74
N ILE A 317 -3.60 -9.79 38.85
CA ILE A 317 -5.02 -9.56 39.13
C ILE A 317 -5.74 -10.88 39.44
N LEU A 318 -5.51 -11.93 38.65
CA LEU A 318 -6.10 -13.24 38.92
C LEU A 318 -5.62 -13.79 40.28
N MET A 319 -4.34 -13.62 40.60
CA MET A 319 -3.79 -14.01 41.91
C MET A 319 -4.44 -13.24 43.07
N PHE A 320 -4.67 -11.93 42.88
CA PHE A 320 -5.40 -11.11 43.84
C PHE A 320 -6.83 -11.60 44.00
N ILE A 321 -7.54 -11.92 42.91
CA ILE A 321 -8.92 -12.41 42.96
C ILE A 321 -9.01 -13.73 43.73
N VAL A 322 -8.12 -14.69 43.44
CA VAL A 322 -8.07 -15.99 44.15
C VAL A 322 -7.85 -15.80 45.65
N LYS A 323 -7.04 -14.81 46.05
CA LYS A 323 -6.75 -14.53 47.46
C LYS A 323 -7.87 -13.77 48.16
N SER A 324 -8.45 -12.77 47.50
CA SER A 324 -9.40 -11.83 48.11
C SER A 324 -10.86 -12.28 48.01
N TYR A 325 -11.17 -13.18 47.07
CA TYR A 325 -12.53 -13.70 46.85
C TYR A 325 -12.53 -15.23 46.81
N PRO A 326 -12.23 -15.91 47.93
CA PRO A 326 -12.13 -17.38 47.96
C PRO A 326 -13.46 -18.10 47.72
N GLU A 327 -14.59 -17.44 47.99
CA GLU A 327 -15.94 -17.99 47.86
C GLU A 327 -16.45 -18.08 46.41
N THR A 328 -15.71 -17.55 45.43
CA THR A 328 -16.15 -17.58 44.04
C THR A 328 -15.84 -18.91 43.36
N TYR A 329 -16.59 -19.27 42.33
CA TYR A 329 -16.41 -20.55 41.65
C TYR A 329 -15.03 -20.65 40.99
N PHE A 330 -14.53 -19.53 40.44
CA PHE A 330 -13.19 -19.44 39.87
C PHE A 330 -12.11 -19.75 40.90
N SER A 331 -12.17 -19.14 42.08
CA SER A 331 -11.19 -19.33 43.15
C SER A 331 -11.22 -20.74 43.74
N SER A 332 -12.38 -21.40 43.68
CA SER A 332 -12.50 -22.80 44.11
C SER A 332 -11.77 -23.78 43.18
N LEU A 333 -11.70 -23.47 41.88
CA LEU A 333 -11.07 -24.34 40.87
C LEU A 333 -9.63 -23.95 40.53
N VAL A 334 -9.30 -22.65 40.56
CA VAL A 334 -8.00 -22.14 40.09
C VAL A 334 -7.12 -21.80 41.29
N SER A 335 -6.10 -22.64 41.51
CA SER A 335 -5.18 -22.44 42.63
C SER A 335 -4.11 -21.36 42.35
N PHE A 336 -3.59 -20.76 43.42
CA PHE A 336 -2.44 -19.86 43.36
C PHE A 336 -1.21 -20.55 42.73
N LYS A 337 -1.03 -21.86 42.96
CA LYS A 337 0.05 -22.66 42.35
C LYS A 337 -0.09 -22.70 40.82
N TYR A 338 -1.30 -22.88 40.31
CA TYR A 338 -1.57 -22.88 38.86
C TYR A 338 -1.20 -21.53 38.23
N LEU A 339 -1.61 -20.41 38.82
CA LEU A 339 -1.30 -19.07 38.30
C LEU A 339 0.20 -18.78 38.30
N ASN A 340 0.95 -19.25 39.31
CA ASN A 340 2.41 -19.17 39.32
C ASN A 340 3.05 -20.05 38.24
N CYS A 341 2.53 -21.25 38.01
CA CYS A 341 2.98 -22.11 36.92
C CYS A 341 2.75 -21.44 35.56
N LEU A 342 1.60 -20.78 35.37
CA LEU A 342 1.29 -20.02 34.15
C LEU A 342 2.31 -18.88 33.95
N LEU A 343 2.61 -18.13 35.00
CA LEU A 343 3.59 -17.05 34.97
C LEU A 343 5.01 -17.57 34.68
N ALA A 344 5.42 -18.66 35.35
CA ALA A 344 6.70 -19.32 35.12
C ALA A 344 6.83 -19.84 33.69
N SER A 345 5.78 -20.45 33.15
CA SER A 345 5.73 -20.94 31.76
C SER A 345 5.95 -19.82 30.75
N LYS A 346 5.37 -18.64 31.01
CA LYS A 346 5.62 -17.45 30.18
C LYS A 346 7.07 -17.00 30.25
N PHE A 347 7.70 -16.96 31.44
CA PHE A 347 9.12 -16.60 31.56
C PHE A 347 10.05 -17.62 30.92
N LEU A 348 9.72 -18.92 31.01
CA LEU A 348 10.43 -19.98 30.30
C LEU A 348 10.32 -19.82 28.78
N ALA A 349 9.13 -19.45 28.26
CA ALA A 349 8.95 -19.15 26.84
C ALA A 349 9.79 -17.94 26.40
N ASP A 350 9.82 -16.85 27.19
CA ASP A 350 10.71 -15.71 26.94
C ASP A 350 12.18 -16.15 26.92
N GLY A 351 12.61 -17.00 27.88
CA GLY A 351 13.96 -17.57 27.91
C GLY A 351 14.28 -18.42 26.68
N TYR A 352 13.37 -19.28 26.26
CA TYR A 352 13.50 -20.10 25.05
C TYR A 352 13.57 -19.24 23.79
N SER A 353 12.85 -18.12 23.74
CA SER A 353 12.94 -17.15 22.64
C SER A 353 14.35 -16.54 22.52
N MET A 354 15.00 -16.27 23.66
CA MET A 354 16.36 -15.74 23.72
C MET A 354 17.41 -16.78 23.32
N PHE A 355 17.22 -18.03 23.75
CA PHE A 355 18.04 -19.16 23.29
C PHE A 355 17.94 -19.32 21.77
N THR A 356 16.72 -19.29 21.24
CA THR A 356 16.43 -19.42 19.81
C THR A 356 17.23 -18.41 18.98
N ILE A 357 17.30 -17.13 19.41
CA ILE A 357 18.05 -16.07 18.70
C ILE A 357 19.54 -16.00 19.03
N ARG A 358 20.08 -16.97 19.78
CA ARG A 358 21.49 -17.03 20.23
C ARG A 358 21.94 -15.70 20.84
N CYS A 359 21.24 -15.26 21.89
CA CYS A 359 21.60 -14.04 22.62
C CYS A 359 23.03 -14.12 23.17
N GLY A 360 23.81 -13.05 22.98
CA GLY A 360 25.09 -12.87 23.69
C GLY A 360 24.88 -12.23 25.06
N PHE A 361 25.95 -12.15 25.86
CA PHE A 361 25.89 -11.60 27.22
C PHE A 361 25.25 -10.20 27.31
N ASN A 362 25.58 -9.31 26.38
CA ASN A 362 24.99 -7.96 26.33
C ASN A 362 23.48 -8.00 26.03
N ASP A 363 22.99 -8.98 25.28
CA ASP A 363 21.57 -9.14 25.01
C ASP A 363 20.82 -9.59 26.28
N TYR A 364 21.41 -10.45 27.11
CA TYR A 364 20.85 -10.81 28.42
C TYR A 364 20.75 -9.61 29.36
N LYS A 365 21.79 -8.76 29.43
CA LYS A 365 21.73 -7.49 30.17
C LYS A 365 20.58 -6.60 29.69
N ASN A 366 20.42 -6.47 28.37
CA ASN A 366 19.32 -5.67 27.79
C ASN A 366 17.95 -6.30 28.05
N ALA A 367 17.84 -7.63 28.16
CA ALA A 367 16.60 -8.32 28.50
C ALA A 367 16.16 -8.00 29.93
N ILE A 368 17.07 -8.08 30.89
CA ILE A 368 16.82 -7.71 32.29
C ILE A 368 16.39 -6.24 32.36
N ALA A 369 17.15 -5.33 31.71
CA ALA A 369 16.79 -3.92 31.66
C ALA A 369 15.40 -3.68 31.03
N LEU A 370 15.04 -4.43 29.98
CA LEU A 370 13.74 -4.33 29.34
C LEU A 370 12.61 -4.74 30.28
N ILE A 371 12.80 -5.74 31.16
CA ILE A 371 11.78 -6.17 32.14
C ILE A 371 11.42 -5.00 33.08
N PHE A 372 12.40 -4.28 33.60
CA PHE A 372 12.17 -3.14 34.51
C PHE A 372 11.65 -1.89 33.79
N VAL A 373 12.11 -1.64 32.56
CA VAL A 373 11.71 -0.45 31.79
C VAL A 373 10.31 -0.61 31.16
N SER A 374 9.87 -1.83 30.87
CA SER A 374 8.60 -2.10 30.16
C SER A 374 7.35 -1.60 30.91
N PRO A 375 7.18 -1.79 32.24
CA PRO A 375 6.08 -1.20 32.99
C PRO A 375 6.00 0.32 32.86
N VAL A 376 7.13 1.01 33.03
CA VAL A 376 7.21 2.48 32.92
C VAL A 376 6.85 2.94 31.51
N LEU A 377 7.36 2.25 30.47
CA LEU A 377 7.01 2.51 29.08
C LEU A 377 5.52 2.30 28.81
N TYR A 378 4.94 1.22 29.32
CA TYR A 378 3.53 0.90 29.15
C TYR A 378 2.64 1.97 29.77
N VAL A 379 2.92 2.40 31.00
CA VAL A 379 2.18 3.46 31.69
C VAL A 379 2.30 4.78 30.92
N LYS A 380 3.53 5.23 30.59
CA LYS A 380 3.75 6.49 29.86
C LYS A 380 3.05 6.52 28.49
N SER A 381 3.06 5.41 27.77
CA SER A 381 2.38 5.31 26.47
C SER A 381 0.85 5.32 26.60
N MET A 382 0.28 4.72 27.65
CA MET A 382 -1.16 4.84 27.94
C MET A 382 -1.56 6.29 28.25
N PHE A 383 -0.81 6.98 29.11
CA PHE A 383 -1.05 8.40 29.42
C PHE A 383 -0.90 9.32 28.19
N LYS A 384 0.02 9.00 27.27
CA LYS A 384 0.13 9.75 26.02
C LYS A 384 -1.10 9.61 25.14
N GLY A 385 -1.77 8.46 25.16
CA GLY A 385 -3.06 8.30 24.49
C GLY A 385 -4.13 9.21 25.06
N PHE A 386 -4.19 9.32 26.38
CA PHE A 386 -5.11 10.23 27.06
C PHE A 386 -4.86 11.71 26.68
N LEU A 387 -3.59 12.14 26.71
CA LEU A 387 -3.21 13.52 26.38
C LEU A 387 -3.37 13.85 24.88
N LYS A 388 -3.04 12.92 23.97
CA LYS A 388 -3.06 13.15 22.52
C LYS A 388 -4.47 12.97 21.92
N ASN A 389 -5.33 12.15 22.53
CA ASN A 389 -6.76 12.09 22.17
C ASN A 389 -7.52 13.37 22.53
N SER A 390 -6.97 14.23 23.39
CA SER A 390 -7.54 15.56 23.64
C SER A 390 -7.33 16.54 22.47
N TYR A 391 -6.35 16.29 21.59
CA TYR A 391 -6.02 17.15 20.44
C TYR A 391 -6.22 16.49 19.07
N SER A 392 -6.68 15.24 19.03
CA SER A 392 -7.08 14.57 17.80
C SER A 392 -8.52 14.08 17.94
N ARG A 393 -9.46 15.04 17.97
CA ARG A 393 -10.85 14.73 17.63
C ARG A 393 -10.81 14.00 16.29
N PRO A 394 -11.25 12.73 16.20
CA PRO A 394 -11.61 12.20 14.90
C PRO A 394 -12.69 13.15 14.40
N ILE A 395 -12.46 13.77 13.25
CA ILE A 395 -13.53 14.49 12.55
C ILE A 395 -14.67 13.50 12.47
N ARG A 396 -15.69 13.72 13.30
CA ARG A 396 -16.94 12.98 13.31
C ARG A 396 -17.71 13.51 12.10
N LYS A 397 -17.23 13.20 10.90
CA LYS A 397 -18.10 13.25 9.73
C LYS A 397 -19.04 12.09 9.89
N ASN A 398 -20.34 12.41 9.92
CA ASN A 398 -21.41 11.45 9.86
C ASN A 398 -21.05 10.40 8.82
N LYS A 399 -21.00 9.14 9.25
CA LYS A 399 -20.99 8.00 8.34
C LYS A 399 -22.30 8.06 7.55
N LYS A 400 -22.34 8.79 6.44
CA LYS A 400 -23.00 8.22 5.26
C LYS A 400 -22.24 6.93 5.01
N LYS A 401 -22.96 5.81 4.95
CA LYS A 401 -22.40 4.51 4.59
C LYS A 401 -21.62 4.71 3.28
N ILE A 402 -20.31 4.87 3.38
CA ILE A 402 -19.41 4.76 2.25
C ILE A 402 -19.40 3.26 1.95
N LYS A 403 -20.35 2.83 1.11
CA LYS A 403 -20.10 1.72 0.19
C LYS A 403 -18.78 2.04 -0.50
N ALA A 404 -17.96 1.03 -0.76
CA ALA A 404 -16.72 1.18 -1.50
C ALA A 404 -16.92 2.22 -2.61
N GLU A 405 -16.11 3.28 -2.62
CA GLU A 405 -16.07 4.20 -3.76
C GLU A 405 -15.50 3.41 -4.93
N THR A 406 -16.36 2.61 -5.57
CA THR A 406 -16.34 2.49 -7.00
C THR A 406 -16.61 3.90 -7.49
N LEU A 407 -15.56 4.60 -7.93
CA LEU A 407 -15.75 5.62 -8.95
C LEU A 407 -16.68 4.98 -9.98
N ASN A 408 -17.87 5.56 -10.19
CA ASN A 408 -18.71 5.16 -11.31
C ASN A 408 -17.92 5.60 -12.55
N TYR A 409 -17.07 4.71 -13.05
CA TYR A 409 -16.47 4.88 -14.36
C TYR A 409 -17.48 4.30 -15.33
N ASP A 410 -18.11 5.17 -16.13
CA ASP A 410 -18.80 4.70 -17.31
C ASP A 410 -17.72 4.41 -18.35
N LYS A 411 -17.42 3.11 -18.47
CA LYS A 411 -16.48 2.57 -19.43
C LYS A 411 -17.25 1.94 -20.56
N HIS A 412 -17.18 2.56 -21.73
CA HIS A 412 -17.78 2.03 -22.94
C HIS A 412 -16.66 1.66 -23.92
N THR A 413 -16.59 0.37 -24.27
CA THR A 413 -15.68 -0.10 -25.32
C THR A 413 -16.48 -0.26 -26.60
N VAL A 414 -16.02 0.39 -27.67
CA VAL A 414 -16.64 0.36 -28.99
C VAL A 414 -15.68 -0.26 -29.98
N ASP A 415 -16.18 -1.21 -30.76
CA ASP A 415 -15.44 -1.79 -31.87
C ASP A 415 -15.44 -0.79 -33.04
N ALA A 416 -14.25 -0.51 -33.56
CA ALA A 416 -14.06 0.43 -34.66
C ALA A 416 -13.05 -0.16 -35.66
N THR A 417 -12.85 0.52 -36.79
CA THR A 417 -11.85 0.13 -37.77
C THR A 417 -10.85 1.27 -37.98
N ILE A 418 -9.60 0.90 -38.19
CA ILE A 418 -8.53 1.85 -38.52
C ILE A 418 -8.02 1.53 -39.92
N THR A 419 -7.76 2.57 -40.71
CA THR A 419 -7.25 2.44 -42.08
C THR A 419 -6.05 3.33 -42.30
N ASN A 420 -5.09 2.85 -43.09
CA ASN A 420 -3.99 3.64 -43.63
C ASN A 420 -4.19 3.97 -45.13
N GLY A 421 -5.40 3.78 -45.64
CA GLY A 421 -5.75 3.95 -47.06
C GLY A 421 -5.53 2.72 -47.94
N ARG A 422 -4.78 1.69 -47.48
CA ARG A 422 -4.55 0.44 -48.22
C ARG A 422 -5.17 -0.79 -47.56
N LYS A 423 -5.19 -0.83 -46.23
CA LYS A 423 -5.74 -1.94 -45.45
C LYS A 423 -6.60 -1.41 -44.32
N GLU A 424 -7.68 -2.13 -44.03
CA GLU A 424 -8.57 -1.87 -42.91
C GLU A 424 -8.35 -2.94 -41.85
N LEU A 425 -8.15 -2.49 -40.61
CA LEU A 425 -7.84 -3.37 -39.49
C LEU A 425 -8.83 -3.09 -38.35
N PRO A 426 -9.39 -4.14 -37.71
CA PRO A 426 -10.27 -3.97 -36.58
C PRO A 426 -9.49 -3.45 -35.37
N CYS A 427 -10.09 -2.53 -34.64
CA CYS A 427 -9.52 -1.92 -33.44
C CYS A 427 -10.63 -1.65 -32.41
N LYS A 428 -10.25 -1.27 -31.20
CA LYS A 428 -11.21 -0.93 -30.14
C LYS A 428 -10.92 0.46 -29.59
N ILE A 429 -11.97 1.17 -29.22
CA ILE A 429 -11.89 2.46 -28.54
C ILE A 429 -12.58 2.31 -27.19
N GLU A 430 -11.86 2.58 -26.11
CA GLU A 430 -12.42 2.65 -24.75
C GLU A 430 -12.63 4.11 -24.39
N ILE A 431 -13.89 4.49 -24.18
CA ILE A 431 -14.31 5.78 -23.64
C ILE A 431 -14.41 5.65 -22.13
N ILE A 432 -13.70 6.51 -21.42
CA ILE A 432 -13.66 6.55 -19.96
C ILE A 432 -14.26 7.90 -19.54
N LYS A 433 -15.46 7.86 -18.97
CA LYS A 433 -16.12 9.03 -18.36
C LYS A 433 -16.01 8.95 -16.84
N THR A 434 -15.60 10.06 -16.23
CA THR A 434 -15.58 10.26 -14.78
C THR A 434 -16.22 11.61 -14.46
N ASP A 435 -16.63 11.83 -13.21
CA ASP A 435 -17.24 13.09 -12.77
C ASP A 435 -16.35 14.33 -12.99
N GLU A 436 -15.04 14.14 -13.19
CA GLU A 436 -14.06 15.23 -13.33
C GLU A 436 -13.48 15.38 -14.75
N TYR A 437 -13.45 14.30 -15.53
CA TYR A 437 -12.88 14.31 -16.89
C TYR A 437 -13.36 13.14 -17.75
N SER A 438 -13.20 13.31 -19.06
CA SER A 438 -13.39 12.33 -20.11
C SER A 438 -12.07 11.98 -20.79
N GLN A 439 -11.88 10.71 -21.17
CA GLN A 439 -10.69 10.23 -21.86
C GLN A 439 -11.05 9.15 -22.90
N ALA A 440 -10.40 9.18 -24.06
CA ALA A 440 -10.56 8.18 -25.12
C ALA A 440 -9.25 7.39 -25.31
N VAL A 441 -9.35 6.05 -25.38
CA VAL A 441 -8.22 5.14 -25.47
C VAL A 441 -8.38 4.24 -26.69
N PHE A 442 -7.51 4.40 -27.68
CA PHE A 442 -7.39 3.50 -28.81
C PHE A 442 -6.59 2.25 -28.42
N MET A 443 -7.05 1.08 -28.83
CA MET A 443 -6.45 -0.23 -28.57
C MET A 443 -6.33 -1.04 -29.86
N PHE A 444 -5.10 -1.48 -30.18
CA PHE A 444 -4.82 -2.34 -31.33
C PHE A 444 -3.60 -3.23 -31.07
N ASN A 445 -3.74 -4.56 -31.20
CA ASN A 445 -2.66 -5.54 -31.02
C ASN A 445 -1.72 -5.25 -29.82
N ASN A 446 -2.30 -5.14 -28.61
CA ASN A 446 -1.64 -4.81 -27.35
C ASN A 446 -0.98 -3.43 -27.25
N LYS A 447 -1.05 -2.60 -28.29
CA LYS A 447 -0.66 -1.18 -28.25
C LYS A 447 -1.86 -0.32 -27.86
N ARG A 448 -1.60 0.70 -27.05
CA ARG A 448 -2.62 1.66 -26.61
C ARG A 448 -2.17 3.08 -26.90
N LEU A 449 -3.09 3.92 -27.37
CA LEU A 449 -2.86 5.34 -27.58
C LEU A 449 -4.00 6.10 -26.90
N THR A 450 -3.65 7.05 -26.02
CA THR A 450 -4.62 7.73 -25.15
C THR A 450 -4.72 9.22 -25.47
N SER A 451 -5.94 9.77 -25.45
CA SER A 451 -6.15 11.22 -25.38
C SER A 451 -5.65 11.76 -24.03
N SER A 452 -5.41 13.06 -23.95
CA SER A 452 -5.27 13.74 -22.66
C SER A 452 -6.64 13.80 -21.95
N LYS A 453 -6.64 14.21 -20.68
CA LYS A 453 -7.86 14.33 -19.89
C LYS A 453 -8.60 15.59 -20.32
N GLN A 454 -9.77 15.42 -20.92
CA GLN A 454 -10.57 16.52 -21.45
C GLN A 454 -11.85 16.70 -20.64
N PRO A 455 -12.42 17.91 -20.55
CA PRO A 455 -13.66 18.14 -19.82
C PRO A 455 -14.87 17.43 -20.45
N ARG A 456 -14.84 17.19 -21.77
CA ARG A 456 -15.92 16.53 -22.53
C ARG A 456 -15.38 15.42 -23.44
N ILE A 457 -16.23 14.45 -23.77
CA ILE A 457 -15.84 13.28 -24.57
C ILE A 457 -15.52 13.67 -26.01
N ASN A 458 -16.22 14.66 -26.60
CA ASN A 458 -15.95 15.15 -27.95
C ASN A 458 -14.50 15.59 -28.14
N TYR A 459 -13.97 16.41 -27.22
CA TYR A 459 -12.58 16.84 -27.25
C TYR A 459 -11.60 15.67 -27.09
N ALA A 460 -11.93 14.67 -26.25
CA ALA A 460 -11.10 13.49 -26.07
C ALA A 460 -11.01 12.63 -27.35
N VAL A 461 -12.15 12.46 -28.04
CA VAL A 461 -12.23 11.69 -29.30
C VAL A 461 -11.55 12.45 -30.45
N GLU A 462 -11.75 13.76 -30.56
CA GLU A 462 -11.09 14.60 -31.57
C GLU A 462 -9.57 14.61 -31.41
N GLU A 463 -9.07 14.74 -30.17
CA GLU A 463 -7.63 14.68 -29.89
C GLU A 463 -7.05 13.30 -30.25
N LEU A 464 -7.78 12.22 -29.96
CA LEU A 464 -7.38 10.86 -30.32
C LEU A 464 -7.30 10.67 -31.85
N ILE A 465 -8.29 11.17 -32.59
CA ILE A 465 -8.28 11.18 -34.06
C ILE A 465 -7.08 11.97 -34.59
N GLY A 466 -6.79 13.13 -34.01
CA GLY A 466 -5.62 13.95 -34.35
C GLY A 466 -4.29 13.19 -34.17
N LYS A 467 -4.13 12.50 -33.03
CA LYS A 467 -2.93 11.68 -32.75
C LYS A 467 -2.80 10.49 -33.70
N LEU A 468 -3.90 9.82 -34.05
CA LEU A 468 -3.84 8.72 -35.02
C LEU A 468 -3.46 9.23 -36.42
N ARG A 469 -3.99 10.40 -36.79
CA ARG A 469 -3.69 11.04 -38.08
C ARG A 469 -2.22 11.44 -38.19
N SER A 470 -1.59 11.94 -37.13
CA SER A 470 -0.15 12.24 -37.13
C SER A 470 0.72 10.99 -37.26
N HIS A 471 0.20 9.82 -36.89
CA HIS A 471 0.83 8.51 -37.13
C HIS A 471 0.46 7.88 -38.48
N GLY A 472 -0.24 8.60 -39.37
CA GLY A 472 -0.59 8.12 -40.71
C GLY A 472 -1.80 7.19 -40.76
N PHE A 473 -2.62 7.17 -39.71
CA PHE A 473 -3.81 6.34 -39.64
C PHE A 473 -5.09 7.17 -39.53
N ALA A 474 -6.15 6.73 -40.20
CA ALA A 474 -7.49 7.29 -40.09
C ALA A 474 -8.41 6.34 -39.33
N LEU A 475 -9.04 6.85 -38.28
CA LEU A 475 -10.00 6.12 -37.46
C LEU A 475 -11.40 6.21 -38.08
N LYS A 476 -12.07 5.08 -38.28
CA LYS A 476 -13.42 5.03 -38.87
C LYS A 476 -14.51 5.11 -37.79
N VAL A 477 -14.76 6.32 -37.32
CA VAL A 477 -15.83 6.65 -36.36
C VAL A 477 -16.71 7.78 -36.87
N CYS A 478 -17.93 7.92 -36.34
CA CYS A 478 -18.88 8.96 -36.74
C CYS A 478 -18.28 10.38 -36.68
N ALA A 479 -17.50 10.71 -35.65
CA ALA A 479 -16.82 12.01 -35.54
C ALA A 479 -15.95 12.35 -36.76
N ASN A 480 -15.33 11.35 -37.39
CA ASN A 480 -14.46 11.50 -38.55
C ASN A 480 -15.20 11.32 -39.90
N CYS A 481 -16.53 11.16 -39.87
CA CYS A 481 -17.37 10.92 -41.06
C CYS A 481 -17.92 12.23 -41.65
N GLY A 482 -17.90 12.33 -42.99
CA GLY A 482 -18.53 13.44 -43.71
C GLY A 482 -20.07 13.49 -43.64
N TYR A 483 -20.75 12.35 -43.42
CA TYR A 483 -22.21 12.31 -43.27
C TYR A 483 -22.71 12.64 -41.86
N PHE A 484 -21.81 12.75 -40.88
CA PHE A 484 -22.20 12.97 -39.50
C PHE A 484 -22.39 14.48 -39.24
N TYR A 485 -23.54 14.85 -38.70
CA TYR A 485 -23.93 16.24 -38.48
C TYR A 485 -24.40 16.48 -37.04
N MET A 486 -23.97 17.60 -36.46
CA MET A 486 -24.26 17.98 -35.08
C MET A 486 -24.84 19.39 -35.05
N PRO A 487 -26.17 19.57 -34.97
CA PRO A 487 -26.74 20.89 -34.78
C PRO A 487 -26.50 21.37 -33.33
N GLU A 488 -26.44 22.69 -33.15
CA GLU A 488 -26.25 23.32 -31.82
C GLU A 488 -27.29 22.87 -30.80
N SER A 489 -28.54 22.63 -31.21
CA SER A 489 -29.63 22.16 -30.35
C SER A 489 -29.42 20.75 -29.80
N VAL A 490 -28.73 19.87 -30.53
CA VAL A 490 -28.42 18.50 -30.07
C VAL A 490 -27.14 18.50 -29.24
N VAL A 491 -26.18 19.35 -29.59
CA VAL A 491 -24.94 19.52 -28.81
C VAL A 491 -25.25 20.02 -27.40
N SER A 492 -26.21 20.93 -27.23
CA SER A 492 -26.64 21.42 -25.91
C SER A 492 -27.43 20.38 -25.10
N GLN A 493 -28.17 19.48 -25.75
CA GLN A 493 -28.95 18.44 -25.09
C GLN A 493 -28.13 17.21 -24.70
N SER A 494 -27.09 16.88 -25.49
CA SER A 494 -26.28 15.67 -25.33
C SER A 494 -24.84 15.94 -24.85
N ASP A 495 -24.55 17.17 -24.41
CA ASP A 495 -23.19 17.63 -24.08
C ASP A 495 -22.15 17.38 -25.19
N GLY A 496 -22.60 17.31 -26.45
CA GLY A 496 -21.78 17.04 -27.63
C GLY A 496 -21.43 15.57 -27.86
N GLU A 497 -22.12 14.64 -27.21
CA GLU A 497 -21.88 13.19 -27.33
C GLU A 497 -22.61 12.55 -28.53
N GLN A 498 -23.71 13.15 -28.98
CA GLN A 498 -24.58 12.61 -30.05
C GLN A 498 -24.75 13.57 -31.23
N GLY A 499 -25.00 12.99 -32.40
CA GLY A 499 -25.35 13.71 -33.62
C GLY A 499 -26.15 12.83 -34.57
N TYR A 500 -26.45 13.35 -35.76
CA TYR A 500 -27.22 12.67 -36.79
C TYR A 500 -26.32 12.03 -37.84
N CYS A 501 -26.64 10.82 -38.26
CA CYS A 501 -26.12 10.24 -39.49
C CYS A 501 -27.02 10.66 -40.67
N LEU A 502 -26.44 11.35 -41.66
CA LEU A 502 -27.16 11.79 -42.87
C LEU A 502 -26.99 10.87 -44.08
N TYR A 503 -26.44 9.66 -43.88
CA TYR A 503 -26.15 8.73 -44.99
C TYR A 503 -27.42 8.33 -45.76
N ASN A 504 -28.49 7.98 -45.05
CA ASN A 504 -29.76 7.58 -45.66
C ASN A 504 -30.47 8.75 -46.36
N ASN A 505 -30.35 9.97 -45.82
CA ASN A 505 -30.91 11.18 -46.43
C ASN A 505 -30.29 11.45 -47.80
N PHE A 506 -29.02 11.08 -47.99
CA PHE A 506 -28.32 11.21 -49.27
C PHE A 506 -28.66 10.09 -50.26
N LYS A 507 -28.89 8.85 -49.78
CA LYS A 507 -29.05 7.65 -50.65
C LYS A 507 -30.51 7.30 -50.98
N SER A 508 -31.44 7.52 -50.05
CA SER A 508 -32.85 7.10 -50.16
C SER A 508 -33.86 8.25 -50.01
N ALA A 509 -33.40 9.51 -50.02
CA ALA A 509 -34.25 10.71 -49.84
C ALA A 509 -35.12 10.68 -48.57
N SER A 510 -34.72 9.90 -47.55
CA SER A 510 -35.41 9.82 -46.26
C SER A 510 -35.19 11.09 -45.43
N LYS A 511 -36.21 11.50 -44.67
CA LYS A 511 -36.12 12.62 -43.72
C LYS A 511 -35.84 12.18 -42.28
N GLU A 512 -35.68 10.88 -42.05
CA GLU A 512 -35.44 10.33 -40.71
C GLU A 512 -34.06 10.69 -40.18
N LYS A 513 -33.99 10.94 -38.87
CA LYS A 513 -32.77 11.34 -38.15
C LYS A 513 -32.29 10.16 -37.33
N GLU A 514 -31.24 9.48 -37.79
CA GLU A 514 -30.60 8.42 -37.03
C GLU A 514 -29.57 9.01 -36.06
N TYR A 515 -29.80 8.81 -34.76
CA TYR A 515 -28.89 9.24 -33.71
C TYR A 515 -27.71 8.26 -33.60
N SER A 516 -26.49 8.79 -33.61
CA SER A 516 -25.28 8.01 -33.37
C SER A 516 -24.33 8.80 -32.47
N ASN A 517 -23.59 8.10 -31.62
CA ASN A 517 -22.56 8.72 -30.80
C ASN A 517 -21.33 9.04 -31.66
N ILE A 518 -20.55 10.02 -31.24
CA ILE A 518 -19.35 10.46 -31.95
C ILE A 518 -18.27 9.38 -32.11
N TRP A 519 -18.23 8.42 -31.18
CA TRP A 519 -17.23 7.36 -31.11
C TRP A 519 -17.72 6.04 -31.71
N ASP A 520 -18.96 5.99 -32.22
CA ASP A 520 -19.51 4.78 -32.84
C ASP A 520 -18.73 4.46 -34.13
N GLY A 521 -18.42 3.17 -34.31
CA GLY A 521 -17.74 2.66 -35.50
C GLY A 521 -18.60 2.87 -36.75
N CYS A 522 -18.03 3.47 -37.80
CA CYS A 522 -18.77 3.81 -39.01
C CYS A 522 -18.21 3.04 -40.22
N PHE A 523 -19.00 2.14 -40.81
CA PHE A 523 -18.63 1.39 -42.01
C PHE A 523 -18.74 2.22 -43.29
N ASN A 524 -19.71 3.12 -43.37
CA ASN A 524 -20.01 3.96 -44.53
C ASN A 524 -19.28 5.32 -44.48
N ILE A 525 -18.07 5.34 -43.92
CA ILE A 525 -17.34 6.57 -43.67
C ILE A 525 -16.78 7.17 -44.96
N ILE A 526 -16.92 8.49 -45.07
CA ILE A 526 -16.24 9.31 -46.07
C ILE A 526 -15.41 10.38 -45.36
N PRO A 527 -14.38 10.94 -46.03
CA PRO A 527 -13.49 11.91 -45.39
C PRO A 527 -14.25 13.09 -44.77
N HIS A 528 -13.96 13.42 -43.51
CA HIS A 528 -14.56 14.55 -42.79
C HIS A 528 -14.58 15.88 -43.59
N GLN A 529 -13.59 16.09 -44.47
CA GLN A 529 -13.47 17.30 -45.30
C GLN A 529 -14.68 17.52 -46.22
N THR A 530 -15.39 16.46 -46.62
CA THR A 530 -16.57 16.58 -47.50
C THR A 530 -17.84 16.96 -46.74
N ARG A 531 -17.79 17.06 -45.41
CA ARG A 531 -18.97 17.35 -44.56
C ARG A 531 -19.69 18.63 -44.98
N ASN A 532 -18.96 19.73 -45.17
CA ASN A 532 -19.57 21.02 -45.53
C ASN A 532 -20.30 20.95 -46.87
N TYR A 533 -19.71 20.27 -47.86
CA TYR A 533 -20.34 20.08 -49.17
C TYR A 533 -21.65 19.30 -49.07
N ILE A 534 -21.69 18.25 -48.24
CA ILE A 534 -22.88 17.42 -48.03
C ILE A 534 -23.99 18.20 -47.33
N LEU A 535 -23.64 18.99 -46.32
CA LEU A 535 -24.60 19.83 -45.60
C LEU A 535 -25.22 20.89 -46.52
N GLN A 536 -24.44 21.45 -47.44
CA GLN A 536 -24.92 22.39 -48.46
C GLN A 536 -25.88 21.71 -49.44
N GLN A 537 -25.53 20.52 -49.96
CA GLN A 537 -26.41 19.78 -50.88
C GLN A 537 -27.74 19.36 -50.24
N LEU A 538 -27.73 19.03 -48.95
CA LEU A 538 -28.93 18.66 -48.19
C LEU A 538 -29.73 19.88 -47.68
N GLY A 539 -29.27 21.11 -47.95
CA GLY A 539 -29.96 22.34 -47.53
C GLY A 539 -30.02 22.55 -46.01
N VAL A 540 -29.15 21.88 -45.24
CA VAL A 540 -29.20 21.87 -43.76
C VAL A 540 -28.75 23.20 -43.16
N GLU A 541 -27.90 23.98 -43.86
CA GLU A 541 -27.44 25.30 -43.40
C GLU A 541 -28.54 26.38 -43.40
N ASN A 542 -29.66 26.19 -44.12
CA ASN A 542 -30.73 27.20 -44.25
C ASN A 542 -31.73 27.25 -43.08
N ASN A 543 -31.68 26.33 -42.11
CA ASN A 543 -32.59 26.29 -40.97
C ASN A 543 -31.94 26.82 -39.68
N LYS A 544 -31.31 28.00 -39.74
CA LYS A 544 -30.89 28.77 -38.54
C LYS A 544 -32.01 29.61 -37.92
N THR A 545 -33.24 29.52 -38.42
CA THR A 545 -34.38 30.26 -37.85
C THR A 545 -35.67 29.42 -37.91
N LYS A 546 -36.42 29.44 -36.80
CA LYS A 546 -37.77 28.92 -36.52
C LYS A 546 -37.88 27.55 -35.83
N ILE A 547 -37.75 27.62 -34.50
CA ILE A 547 -38.71 27.28 -33.40
C ILE A 547 -37.89 26.82 -32.19
#